data_AF-A0A7S1PVK7-F1
#
_entry.id   AF-A0A7S1PVK7-F1
#
_cell.length_a   1.000
_cell.length_b   1.000
_cell.length_c   1.000
_cell.angle_alpha   90.00
_cell.angle_beta   90.00
_cell.angle_gamma   90.00
#
_symmetry.space_group_name_H-M   'P 1'
#
loop_
_entity.id
_entity.type
_entity.pdbx_description
1 polymer ?
#
loop_
_entity_poly.entity_id
_entity_poly.type
_entity_poly.pdbx_seq_one_letter_code
_entity_poly.pdbx_strand_id
1 'polypeptide(L)'
;ALRRPPLGDPIEIGALLSVMKPRVWPLIFTTHKTNMGHPEANAGIAGIAKCVQLVQRAGGIPNVHLRALSPHLHTEGFPSFFVQELTDPRRSSQVVGVSSFGFGGSNARADFWGRKGHDLE
;
A
#
# COMPACT_ATOMS: atom_id res chain seq x y z
N ALA A 1 -31.72 1.08 -7.99
CA ALA A 1 -30.96 1.04 -6.73
C ALA A 1 -29.66 1.82 -6.92
N LEU A 2 -29.50 2.97 -6.25
CA LEU A 2 -28.30 3.80 -6.30
C LEU A 2 -27.12 3.02 -5.71
N ARG A 3 -26.23 2.51 -6.55
CA ARG A 3 -24.99 1.85 -6.13
C ARG A 3 -24.09 2.93 -5.53
N ARG A 4 -24.05 3.02 -4.19
CA ARG A 4 -23.15 3.96 -3.51
C ARG A 4 -21.71 3.63 -3.94
N PRO A 5 -20.92 4.61 -4.40
CA PRO A 5 -19.52 4.37 -4.70
C PRO A 5 -18.81 3.89 -3.43
N PRO A 6 -17.88 2.92 -3.54
CA PRO A 6 -17.11 2.47 -2.38
C PRO A 6 -16.32 3.65 -1.81
N LEU A 7 -16.59 3.98 -0.55
CA LEU A 7 -16.01 5.14 0.16
C LEU A 7 -14.68 4.85 0.84
N GLY A 8 -14.32 3.56 0.99
CA GLY A 8 -13.15 3.14 1.76
C GLY A 8 -11.83 3.70 1.22
N ASP A 9 -11.52 3.44 -0.05
CA ASP A 9 -10.21 3.81 -0.63
C ASP A 9 -9.96 5.32 -0.59
N PRO A 10 -10.91 6.21 -0.97
CA PRO A 10 -10.71 7.65 -0.83
C PRO A 10 -10.43 8.11 0.60
N ILE A 11 -11.10 7.52 1.61
CA ILE A 11 -10.90 7.85 3.02
C ILE A 11 -9.51 7.40 3.50
N GLU A 12 -9.14 6.16 3.21
CA GLU A 12 -7.85 5.58 3.62
C GLU A 12 -6.67 6.35 3.02
N ILE A 13 -6.71 6.59 1.71
CA ILE A 13 -5.65 7.29 1.01
C ILE A 13 -5.62 8.76 1.44
N GLY A 14 -6.77 9.44 1.50
CA GLY A 14 -6.84 10.83 1.96
C GLY A 14 -6.25 11.03 3.36
N ALA A 15 -6.60 10.15 4.31
CA ALA A 15 -6.05 10.17 5.66
C ALA A 15 -4.52 9.99 5.66
N LEU A 16 -4.01 8.99 4.92
CA LEU A 16 -2.57 8.76 4.86
C LEU A 16 -1.83 9.94 4.20
N LEU A 17 -2.34 10.47 3.10
CA LEU A 17 -1.73 11.61 2.41
C LEU A 17 -1.68 12.87 3.29
N SER A 18 -2.68 13.06 4.17
CA SER A 18 -2.70 14.20 5.10
C SER A 18 -1.56 14.15 6.12
N VAL A 19 -1.23 12.95 6.62
CA VAL A 19 -0.19 12.73 7.64
C VAL A 19 1.20 12.65 7.04
N MET A 20 1.32 12.13 5.82
CA MET A 20 2.62 11.90 5.20
C MET A 20 3.20 13.14 4.51
N LYS A 21 2.48 14.27 4.43
CA LYS A 21 3.00 15.52 3.85
C LYS A 21 3.97 16.24 4.81
N PRO A 22 5.04 16.89 4.32
CA PRO A 22 5.55 16.92 2.95
C PRO A 22 6.49 15.73 2.65
N ARG A 23 6.61 15.32 1.38
CA ARG A 23 7.53 14.26 0.94
C ARG A 23 8.34 14.63 -0.28
N VAL A 24 9.63 14.31 -0.22
CA VAL A 24 10.54 14.33 -1.39
C VAL A 24 10.33 13.07 -2.24
N TRP A 25 10.14 11.94 -1.59
CA TRP A 25 10.05 10.64 -2.25
C TRP A 25 8.61 10.16 -2.42
N PRO A 26 8.25 9.65 -3.62
CA PRO A 26 6.91 9.17 -3.89
C PRO A 26 6.46 8.04 -2.96
N LEU A 27 5.18 8.00 -2.62
CA LEU A 27 4.55 6.90 -1.89
C LEU A 27 4.02 5.85 -2.85
N ILE A 28 4.46 4.61 -2.68
CA ILE A 28 3.99 3.49 -3.50
C ILE A 28 2.86 2.79 -2.75
N PHE A 29 1.69 2.74 -3.36
CA PHE A 29 0.51 2.08 -2.83
C PHE A 29 0.36 0.68 -3.41
N THR A 30 0.21 -0.31 -2.53
CA THR A 30 -0.10 -1.69 -2.92
C THR A 30 -0.94 -2.38 -1.85
N THR A 31 -1.77 -3.34 -2.25
CA THR A 31 -2.54 -4.18 -1.33
C THR A 31 -2.36 -5.65 -1.68
N HIS A 32 -2.35 -6.55 -0.69
CA HIS A 32 -2.39 -7.99 -0.96
C HIS A 32 -3.80 -8.42 -1.42
N LYS A 33 -4.83 -7.62 -1.11
CA LYS A 33 -6.23 -8.01 -1.32
C LYS A 33 -6.58 -8.20 -2.78
N THR A 34 -5.89 -7.51 -3.67
CA THR A 34 -6.02 -7.72 -5.11
C THR A 34 -5.57 -9.12 -5.53
N ASN A 35 -4.57 -9.71 -4.86
CA ASN A 35 -4.00 -11.01 -5.24
C ASN A 35 -4.79 -12.20 -4.69
N MET A 36 -5.37 -12.08 -3.49
CA MET A 36 -5.93 -13.22 -2.75
C MET A 36 -7.29 -12.94 -2.08
N GLY A 37 -7.94 -11.83 -2.42
CA GLY A 37 -9.17 -11.40 -1.75
C GLY A 37 -8.93 -10.86 -0.34
N HIS A 38 -9.99 -10.78 0.46
CA HIS A 38 -9.93 -10.28 1.84
C HIS A 38 -10.02 -11.45 2.82
N PRO A 39 -8.91 -11.93 3.41
CA PRO A 39 -8.93 -13.11 4.27
C PRO A 39 -9.34 -12.78 5.72
N GLU A 40 -10.22 -11.78 5.89
CA GLU A 40 -10.81 -11.34 7.16
C GLU A 40 -9.79 -11.19 8.29
N ALA A 41 -9.86 -12.05 9.32
CA ALA A 41 -8.96 -12.04 10.48
C ALA A 41 -7.47 -12.16 10.10
N ASN A 42 -7.17 -12.77 8.95
CA ASN A 42 -5.81 -12.96 8.46
C ASN A 42 -5.33 -11.83 7.53
N ALA A 43 -6.15 -10.80 7.27
CA ALA A 43 -5.77 -9.70 6.38
C ALA A 43 -4.56 -8.92 6.89
N GLY A 44 -4.43 -8.77 8.21
CA GLY A 44 -3.28 -8.13 8.83
C GLY A 44 -1.98 -8.88 8.56
N ILE A 45 -1.94 -10.18 8.86
CA ILE A 45 -0.73 -10.99 8.72
C ILE A 45 -0.33 -11.19 7.24
N ALA A 46 -1.30 -11.30 6.32
CA ALA A 46 -1.03 -11.31 4.88
C ALA A 46 -0.39 -9.98 4.40
N GLY A 47 -0.84 -8.84 4.94
CA GLY A 47 -0.23 -7.54 4.69
C GLY A 47 1.20 -7.43 5.23
N ILE A 48 1.45 -7.94 6.44
CA ILE A 48 2.79 -7.99 7.03
C ILE A 48 3.73 -8.86 6.20
N ALA A 49 3.30 -10.05 5.79
CA ALA A 49 4.09 -10.94 4.94
C ALA A 49 4.49 -10.27 3.62
N LYS A 50 3.57 -9.52 2.99
CA LYS A 50 3.86 -8.71 1.81
C LYS A 50 4.88 -7.60 2.12
N CYS A 51 4.80 -6.92 3.26
CA CYS A 51 5.76 -5.90 3.67
C CYS A 51 7.18 -6.46 3.84
N VAL A 52 7.32 -7.64 4.45
CA VAL A 52 8.62 -8.32 4.58
C VAL A 52 9.24 -8.59 3.21
N GLN A 53 8.44 -9.10 2.25
CA GLN A 53 8.91 -9.33 0.88
C GLN A 53 9.30 -8.03 0.17
N LEU A 54 8.52 -6.96 0.34
CA LEU A 54 8.83 -5.65 -0.21
C LEU A 54 10.19 -5.19 0.31
N VAL A 55 10.38 -5.16 1.64
CA VAL A 55 11.63 -4.76 2.31
C VAL A 55 12.84 -5.52 1.75
N GLN A 56 12.77 -6.85 1.68
CA GLN A 56 13.88 -7.70 1.22
C GLN A 56 14.26 -7.46 -0.24
N ARG A 57 13.26 -7.28 -1.12
CA ARG A 57 13.46 -7.18 -2.57
C ARG A 57 13.66 -5.76 -3.07
N ALA A 58 13.55 -4.77 -2.19
CA ALA A 58 13.59 -3.34 -2.54
C ALA A 58 12.51 -2.88 -3.53
N GLY A 59 11.52 -3.69 -3.90
CA GLY A 59 10.62 -3.42 -5.04
C GLY A 59 9.17 -3.08 -4.66
N GLY A 60 8.40 -2.55 -5.61
CA GLY A 60 6.95 -2.38 -5.56
C GLY A 60 6.23 -3.52 -6.28
N ILE A 61 5.28 -4.16 -5.60
CA ILE A 61 4.46 -5.27 -6.13
C ILE A 61 3.15 -4.71 -6.73
N PRO A 62 2.73 -5.14 -7.92
CA PRO A 62 1.56 -4.59 -8.60
C PRO A 62 0.24 -4.86 -7.87
N ASN A 63 -0.69 -3.92 -8.01
CA ASN A 63 -2.11 -4.10 -7.68
C ASN A 63 -2.78 -4.77 -8.88
N VAL A 64 -2.94 -6.09 -8.81
CA VAL A 64 -3.62 -6.83 -9.88
C VAL A 64 -5.07 -6.35 -10.01
N HIS A 65 -5.57 -6.28 -11.24
CA HIS A 65 -6.90 -5.73 -11.60
C HIS A 65 -7.07 -4.20 -11.50
N LEU A 66 -6.05 -3.44 -11.10
CA LEU A 66 -6.11 -1.98 -11.16
C LEU A 66 -6.11 -1.49 -12.61
N ARG A 67 -7.25 -0.98 -13.09
CA ARG A 67 -7.41 -0.43 -14.46
C ARG A 67 -7.59 1.09 -14.47
N ALA A 68 -8.30 1.61 -13.48
CA ALA A 68 -8.54 3.02 -13.30
C ALA A 68 -8.68 3.30 -11.79
N LEU A 69 -8.21 4.46 -11.35
CA LEU A 69 -8.40 4.92 -9.98
C LEU A 69 -9.84 5.43 -9.79
N SER A 70 -10.30 5.40 -8.54
CA SER A 70 -11.59 6.01 -8.19
C SER A 70 -11.58 7.51 -8.54
N PRO A 71 -12.65 8.05 -9.15
CA PRO A 71 -12.74 9.49 -9.43
C PRO A 71 -12.79 10.35 -8.16
N HIS A 72 -13.07 9.74 -7.00
CA HIS A 72 -13.08 10.40 -5.70
C HIS A 72 -11.70 10.41 -5.02
N LEU A 73 -10.68 9.85 -5.69
CA LEU A 73 -9.34 9.73 -5.15
C LEU A 73 -8.50 10.95 -5.55
N HIS A 74 -8.45 11.95 -4.68
CA HIS A 74 -7.66 13.17 -4.91
C HIS A 74 -6.22 12.98 -4.43
N THR A 75 -5.30 12.75 -5.38
CA THR A 75 -3.85 12.59 -5.14
C THR A 75 -3.03 13.79 -5.62
N GLU A 76 -3.70 14.82 -6.14
CA GLU A 76 -3.08 16.03 -6.69
C GLU A 76 -2.13 16.69 -5.67
N GLY A 77 -0.97 17.12 -6.16
CA GLY A 77 0.05 17.78 -5.33
C GLY A 77 0.77 16.86 -4.35
N PHE A 78 0.59 15.54 -4.42
CA PHE A 78 1.35 14.58 -3.61
C PHE A 78 2.00 13.50 -4.49
N PRO A 79 3.34 13.32 -4.41
CA PRO A 79 4.01 12.29 -5.19
C PRO A 79 3.57 10.90 -4.67
N SER A 80 2.66 10.25 -5.39
CA SER A 80 2.20 8.89 -5.10
C SER A 80 1.95 8.08 -6.36
N PHE A 81 2.13 6.77 -6.25
CA PHE A 81 1.98 5.83 -7.34
C PHE A 81 1.19 4.61 -6.90
N PHE A 82 0.25 4.19 -7.74
CA PHE A 82 -0.40 2.89 -7.64
C PHE A 82 0.24 1.99 -8.70
N VAL A 83 1.10 1.08 -8.24
CA VAL A 83 1.89 0.23 -9.15
C VAL A 83 1.00 -0.78 -9.85
N GLN A 84 1.09 -0.83 -11.18
CA GLN A 84 0.44 -1.82 -12.04
C GLN A 84 1.42 -2.89 -12.54
N GLU A 85 2.72 -2.61 -12.46
CA GLU A 85 3.81 -3.50 -12.82
C GLU A 85 4.83 -3.60 -11.69
N LEU A 86 5.68 -4.63 -11.74
CA LEU A 86 6.79 -4.76 -10.80
C LEU A 86 7.74 -3.56 -10.98
N THR A 87 7.98 -2.82 -9.90
CA THR A 87 8.81 -1.60 -9.94
C THR A 87 10.03 -1.76 -9.05
N ASP A 88 11.23 -1.50 -9.57
CA ASP A 88 12.43 -1.33 -8.74
C ASP A 88 12.69 0.17 -8.52
N PRO A 89 12.43 0.73 -7.32
CA PRO A 89 12.72 2.11 -6.98
C PRO A 89 14.23 2.43 -6.90
N ARG A 90 15.12 1.46 -7.19
CA ARG A 90 16.59 1.57 -7.16
C ARG A 90 17.12 2.07 -5.82
N ARG A 91 16.54 1.56 -4.72
CA ARG A 91 16.94 1.91 -3.35
C ARG A 91 17.62 0.73 -2.65
N SER A 92 18.66 1.02 -1.88
CA SER A 92 19.33 0.02 -1.02
C SER A 92 18.60 -0.21 0.30
N SER A 93 17.64 0.66 0.66
CA SER A 93 16.81 0.52 1.85
C SER A 93 15.45 1.18 1.65
N GLN A 94 14.47 0.76 2.43
CA GLN A 94 13.13 1.35 2.39
C GLN A 94 12.38 1.19 3.72
N VAL A 95 11.33 2.01 3.86
CA VAL A 95 10.31 1.86 4.88
C VAL A 95 9.01 1.48 4.18
N VAL A 96 8.37 0.40 4.63
CA VAL A 96 7.10 -0.10 4.13
C VAL A 96 6.10 -0.13 5.29
N GLY A 97 4.90 0.42 5.08
CA GLY A 97 3.84 0.41 6.08
C GLY A 97 2.68 -0.47 5.66
N VAL A 98 2.03 -1.12 6.63
CA VAL A 98 0.75 -1.82 6.46
C VAL A 98 -0.28 -1.19 7.39
N SER A 99 -1.49 -0.99 6.88
CA SER A 99 -2.64 -0.53 7.67
C SER A 99 -3.76 -1.57 7.59
N SER A 100 -4.50 -1.73 8.68
CA SER A 100 -5.65 -2.63 8.78
C SER A 100 -6.75 -1.96 9.59
N PHE A 101 -7.94 -1.85 9.00
CA PHE A 101 -9.10 -1.19 9.60
C PHE A 101 -10.21 -2.22 9.81
N GLY A 102 -10.48 -2.55 11.06
CA GLY A 102 -11.52 -3.52 11.42
C GLY A 102 -12.90 -2.90 11.32
N PHE A 103 -13.90 -3.68 10.89
CA PHE A 103 -15.29 -3.21 10.78
C PHE A 103 -15.84 -2.66 12.10
N GLY A 104 -15.39 -3.19 13.25
CA GLY A 104 -15.75 -2.69 14.58
C GLY A 104 -15.10 -1.37 14.99
N GLY A 105 -14.31 -0.73 14.12
CA GLY A 105 -13.66 0.57 14.38
C GLY A 105 -12.25 0.48 14.95
N SER A 106 -11.77 -0.71 15.30
CA SER A 106 -10.38 -0.92 15.74
C SER A 106 -9.42 -0.86 14.55
N ASN A 107 -8.47 0.07 14.62
CA ASN A 107 -7.52 0.36 13.54
C ASN A 107 -6.09 0.06 14.00
N ALA A 108 -5.28 -0.51 13.11
CA ALA A 108 -3.88 -0.82 13.38
C ALA A 108 -2.99 -0.41 12.21
N ARG A 109 -1.76 0.01 12.52
CA ARG A 109 -0.70 0.29 11.56
C ARG A 109 0.63 -0.23 12.08
N ALA A 110 1.45 -0.75 11.18
CA ALA A 110 2.84 -1.12 11.46
C ALA A 110 3.74 -0.63 10.33
N ASP A 111 4.93 -0.16 10.68
CA ASP A 111 5.96 0.29 9.74
C ASP A 111 7.20 -0.60 9.89
N PHE A 112 7.75 -1.01 8.76
CA PHE A 112 8.89 -1.91 8.64
C PHE A 112 10.01 -1.19 7.91
N TRP A 113 11.21 -1.21 8.49
CA TRP A 113 12.41 -0.74 7.83
C TRP A 113 13.32 -1.92 7.50
N GLY A 114 14.02 -1.83 6.38
CA GLY A 114 15.15 -2.72 6.13
C GLY A 114 15.94 -2.34 4.90
N ARG A 115 17.02 -3.09 4.69
CA ARG A 115 17.92 -2.97 3.54
C ARG A 115 17.66 -4.10 2.57
N LYS A 116 17.88 -3.85 1.28
CA LYS A 116 17.89 -4.91 0.27
C LYS A 116 18.92 -5.94 0.72
N GLY A 117 18.54 -7.23 0.74
CA GLY A 117 19.51 -8.29 0.98
C GLY A 117 20.63 -8.17 -0.05
N HIS A 118 21.88 -8.39 0.36
CA HIS A 118 22.88 -8.78 -0.63
C HIS A 118 22.43 -10.11 -1.19
N ASP A 119 22.35 -10.23 -2.51
CA ASP A 119 22.21 -11.52 -3.15
C ASP A 119 23.39 -12.36 -2.60
N LEU A 120 23.08 -13.39 -1.80
CA LEU A 120 24.06 -14.38 -1.43
C LEU A 120 24.35 -15.14 -2.73
N GLU A 121 25.40 -14.74 -3.44
CA GLU A 121 26.07 -15.62 -4.41
C GLU A 121 26.49 -16.93 -3.73
#